data_AF-A0A9P6J0Y8-F1
#
_entry.id   AF-A0A9P6J0Y8-F1
#
_cell.length_a   1.000
_cell.length_b   1.000
_cell.length_c   1.000
_cell.angle_alpha   90.00
_cell.angle_beta   90.00
_cell.angle_gamma   90.00
#
_symmetry.space_group_name_H-M   'P 1'
#
loop_
_entity.id
_entity.type
_entity.pdbx_description
1 polymer ?
#
loop_
_entity_poly.entity_id
_entity_poly.type
_entity_poly.pdbx_seq_one_letter_code
_entity_poly.pdbx_strand_id
1 'polypeptide(L)'
;MDPSHTAAAAQGLGPLVSHFIGWAYFIAWSASFYPQIILNWRRKSVQGVSLDFIHLNVLGFLCYSIFNLAFYYSTDVQEEYRKRNDGQDNLVRANDVFFAVHALVLSTLTLLQTHFYKRDQGQKVSSPTKVLIFITVFGAAIVLASTLSGSSEWIDLLYYLSYIKLGISFIKYCPQVYLNYSAQSTVGWSIHNILLDFTGGALSIAQLVLDASISRDWSGISGDPVKFGLGFLSIAFDLVFMTQHYILYRNREDSYAPLSMVESQEDRHGEQKGLLLPIHRNYASIQREAGARPASMKDLELGSGH
;
A
#
# COMPACT_ATOMS: atom_id res chain seq x y z
N MET A 1 21.92 15.71 -45.06
CA MET A 1 20.83 15.17 -44.20
C MET A 1 20.14 16.36 -43.57
N ASP A 2 18.90 16.59 -43.97
CA ASP A 2 18.13 17.77 -43.57
C ASP A 2 17.69 17.66 -42.09
N PRO A 3 18.10 18.60 -41.20
CA PRO A 3 17.69 18.63 -39.80
C PRO A 3 16.17 18.80 -39.58
N SER A 4 15.42 19.19 -40.61
CA SER A 4 13.97 19.41 -40.53
C SER A 4 13.17 18.10 -40.38
N HIS A 5 13.65 17.00 -40.97
CA HIS A 5 12.97 15.71 -40.94
C HIS A 5 13.10 14.97 -39.60
N THR A 6 14.21 15.17 -38.88
CA THR A 6 14.38 14.62 -37.51
C THR A 6 13.60 15.42 -36.48
N ALA A 7 13.46 16.73 -36.66
CA ALA A 7 12.67 17.59 -35.77
C ALA A 7 11.15 17.29 -35.86
N ALA A 8 10.62 17.05 -37.07
CA ALA A 8 9.19 16.73 -37.25
C ALA A 8 8.80 15.33 -36.72
N ALA A 9 9.68 14.33 -36.85
CA ALA A 9 9.46 13.01 -36.26
C ALA A 9 9.54 13.03 -34.71
N ALA A 10 10.42 13.87 -34.15
CA ALA A 10 10.52 14.10 -32.71
C ALA A 10 9.30 14.85 -32.12
N GLN A 11 8.64 15.71 -32.91
CA GLN A 11 7.45 16.45 -32.50
C GLN A 11 6.20 15.56 -32.29
N GLY A 12 6.12 14.40 -32.94
CA GLY A 12 5.02 13.45 -32.76
C GLY A 12 5.30 12.32 -31.78
N LEU A 13 6.54 11.79 -31.77
CA LEU A 13 6.89 10.62 -30.96
C LEU A 13 7.05 10.94 -29.47
N GLY A 14 7.67 12.07 -29.13
CA GLY A 14 7.92 12.45 -27.73
C GLY A 14 6.63 12.57 -26.90
N PRO A 15 5.64 13.37 -27.34
CA PRO A 15 4.36 13.49 -26.64
C PRO A 15 3.59 12.16 -26.57
N LEU A 16 3.68 11.33 -27.62
CA LEU A 16 3.05 10.01 -27.65
C LEU A 16 3.68 9.05 -26.63
N VAL A 17 5.01 9.02 -26.54
CA VAL A 17 5.75 8.25 -25.54
C VAL A 17 5.41 8.74 -24.13
N SER A 18 5.39 10.07 -23.90
CA SER A 18 4.96 10.65 -22.63
C SER A 18 3.54 10.20 -22.26
N HIS A 19 2.61 10.20 -23.21
CA HIS A 19 1.24 9.74 -22.98
C HIS A 19 1.18 8.26 -22.58
N PHE A 20 1.94 7.38 -23.25
CA PHE A 20 2.01 5.96 -22.90
C PHE A 20 2.63 5.73 -21.52
N ILE A 21 3.72 6.44 -21.19
CA ILE A 21 4.33 6.39 -19.85
C ILE A 21 3.31 6.87 -18.80
N GLY A 22 2.57 7.93 -19.13
CA GLY A 22 1.40 8.47 -18.44
C GLY A 22 0.44 7.40 -17.95
N TRP A 23 -0.14 6.67 -18.91
CA TRP A 23 -1.07 5.59 -18.63
C TRP A 23 -0.42 4.41 -17.91
N ALA A 24 0.82 4.07 -18.26
CA ALA A 24 1.53 2.95 -17.64
C ALA A 24 1.72 3.17 -16.13
N TYR A 25 2.18 4.35 -15.69
CA TYR A 25 2.33 4.61 -14.26
C TYR A 25 0.98 4.71 -13.56
N PHE A 26 -0.04 5.28 -14.20
CA PHE A 26 -1.37 5.39 -13.62
C PHE A 26 -1.97 4.01 -13.35
N ILE A 27 -1.82 3.08 -14.31
CA ILE A 27 -2.23 1.69 -14.17
C ILE A 27 -1.41 0.99 -13.09
N ALA A 28 -0.09 1.19 -13.05
CA ALA A 28 0.79 0.59 -12.04
C ALA A 28 0.39 1.01 -10.61
N TRP A 29 0.18 2.31 -10.36
CA TRP A 29 -0.29 2.81 -9.07
C TRP A 29 -1.70 2.33 -8.73
N SER A 30 -2.62 2.27 -9.69
CA SER A 30 -3.97 1.76 -9.43
C SER A 30 -3.94 0.26 -9.09
N ALA A 31 -3.08 -0.50 -9.77
CA ALA A 31 -2.92 -1.93 -9.56
C ALA A 31 -2.22 -2.27 -8.24
N SER A 32 -1.37 -1.37 -7.69
CA SER A 32 -0.58 -1.64 -6.46
C SER A 32 -1.45 -1.92 -5.23
N PHE A 33 -2.70 -1.43 -5.21
CA PHE A 33 -3.65 -1.69 -4.12
C PHE A 33 -4.16 -3.14 -4.05
N TYR A 34 -4.14 -3.90 -5.15
CA TYR A 34 -4.71 -5.24 -5.22
C TYR A 34 -3.84 -6.34 -4.58
N PRO A 35 -2.51 -6.38 -4.80
CA PRO A 35 -1.67 -7.45 -4.27
C PRO A 35 -1.80 -7.71 -2.77
N GLN A 36 -1.97 -6.67 -1.94
CA GLN A 36 -2.14 -6.86 -0.50
C GLN A 36 -3.50 -7.51 -0.17
N ILE A 37 -4.57 -7.06 -0.82
CA ILE A 37 -5.91 -7.63 -0.66
C ILE A 37 -5.91 -9.11 -1.04
N ILE A 38 -5.29 -9.44 -2.20
CA ILE A 38 -5.17 -10.80 -2.70
C ILE A 38 -4.34 -11.65 -1.74
N LEU A 39 -3.22 -11.13 -1.24
CA LEU A 39 -2.36 -11.84 -0.29
C LEU A 39 -3.11 -12.17 1.00
N ASN A 40 -3.81 -11.19 1.58
CA ASN A 40 -4.65 -11.38 2.76
C ASN A 40 -5.74 -12.43 2.51
N TRP A 41 -6.41 -12.36 1.35
CA TRP A 41 -7.46 -13.30 0.97
C TRP A 41 -6.94 -14.73 0.78
N ARG A 42 -5.74 -14.91 0.19
CA ARG A 42 -5.10 -16.23 0.02
C ARG A 42 -4.65 -16.81 1.35
N ARG A 43 -4.07 -15.99 2.22
CA ARG A 43 -3.55 -16.42 3.53
C ARG A 43 -4.62 -16.55 4.61
N LYS A 44 -5.81 -15.95 4.40
CA LYS A 44 -6.85 -15.76 5.44
C LYS A 44 -6.27 -15.16 6.74
N SER A 45 -5.25 -14.32 6.59
CA SER A 45 -4.49 -13.73 7.69
C SER A 45 -3.97 -12.36 7.27
N VAL A 46 -3.99 -11.41 8.21
CA VAL A 46 -3.36 -10.08 8.07
C VAL A 46 -2.13 -9.94 8.99
N GLN A 47 -1.61 -11.06 9.50
CA GLN A 47 -0.35 -11.10 10.24
C GLN A 47 0.80 -10.62 9.34
N GLY A 48 1.67 -9.78 9.90
CA GLY A 48 2.76 -9.11 9.18
C GLY A 48 2.39 -7.79 8.50
N VAL A 49 1.12 -7.37 8.60
CA VAL A 49 0.67 -6.05 8.10
C VAL A 49 0.42 -5.10 9.28
N SER A 50 0.97 -3.90 9.20
CA SER A 50 0.76 -2.88 10.22
C SER A 50 -0.67 -2.35 10.16
N LEU A 51 -1.37 -2.43 11.29
CA LEU A 51 -2.71 -1.85 11.42
C LEU A 51 -2.66 -0.33 11.36
N ASP A 52 -1.55 0.27 11.80
CA ASP A 52 -1.34 1.71 11.68
C ASP A 52 -1.29 2.11 10.22
N PHE A 53 -0.51 1.39 9.39
CA PHE A 53 -0.48 1.61 7.94
C PHE A 53 -1.89 1.52 7.34
N ILE A 54 -2.67 0.47 7.67
CA ILE A 54 -4.01 0.28 7.14
C ILE A 54 -4.95 1.45 7.52
N HIS A 55 -5.01 1.82 8.80
CA HIS A 55 -5.90 2.90 9.26
C HIS A 55 -5.49 4.26 8.68
N LEU A 56 -4.19 4.55 8.63
CA LEU A 56 -3.67 5.77 8.03
C LEU A 56 -3.98 5.81 6.53
N ASN A 57 -3.88 4.68 5.81
CA ASN A 57 -4.21 4.63 4.39
C ASN A 57 -5.70 4.94 4.15
N VAL A 58 -6.61 4.36 4.92
CA VAL A 58 -8.04 4.66 4.84
C VAL A 58 -8.32 6.12 5.16
N LEU A 59 -7.79 6.66 6.26
CA LEU A 59 -7.98 8.06 6.64
C LEU A 59 -7.47 9.02 5.56
N GLY A 60 -6.26 8.77 5.04
CA GLY A 60 -5.70 9.58 3.96
C GLY A 60 -6.58 9.55 2.71
N PHE A 61 -6.96 8.38 2.22
CA PHE A 61 -7.80 8.28 1.02
C PHE A 61 -9.23 8.78 1.24
N LEU A 62 -9.74 8.79 2.47
CA LEU A 62 -11.00 9.44 2.80
C LEU A 62 -10.89 10.96 2.63
N CYS A 63 -9.88 11.59 3.24
CA CYS A 63 -9.60 13.01 3.07
C CYS A 63 -9.41 13.38 1.59
N TYR A 64 -8.65 12.56 0.86
CA TYR A 64 -8.39 12.78 -0.56
C TYR A 64 -9.65 12.61 -1.43
N SER A 65 -10.51 11.64 -1.12
CA SER A 65 -11.76 11.45 -1.85
C SER A 65 -12.72 12.61 -1.63
N ILE A 66 -12.87 13.08 -0.37
CA ILE A 66 -13.70 14.25 -0.05
C ILE A 66 -13.20 15.48 -0.82
N PHE A 67 -11.88 15.73 -0.81
CA PHE A 67 -11.26 16.82 -1.56
C PHE A 67 -11.61 16.75 -3.05
N ASN A 68 -11.30 15.64 -3.72
CA ASN A 68 -11.50 15.54 -5.17
C ASN A 68 -12.97 15.57 -5.56
N LEU A 69 -13.85 14.91 -4.80
CA LEU A 69 -15.30 14.94 -5.06
C LEU A 69 -15.86 16.36 -4.95
N ALA A 70 -15.48 17.11 -3.91
CA ALA A 70 -15.95 18.46 -3.70
C ALA A 70 -15.44 19.42 -4.78
N PHE A 71 -14.13 19.41 -5.08
CA PHE A 71 -13.55 20.24 -6.14
C PHE A 71 -14.11 19.93 -7.53
N TYR A 72 -14.50 18.68 -7.79
CA TYR A 72 -15.03 18.27 -9.09
C TYR A 72 -16.53 18.57 -9.25
N TYR A 73 -17.36 18.37 -8.20
CA TYR A 73 -18.82 18.47 -8.32
C TYR A 73 -19.44 19.72 -7.71
N SER A 74 -18.81 20.38 -6.72
CA SER A 74 -19.39 21.55 -6.06
C SER A 74 -19.04 22.83 -6.80
N THR A 75 -20.07 23.50 -7.34
CA THR A 75 -19.93 24.82 -7.97
C THR A 75 -19.49 25.89 -6.96
N ASP A 76 -19.91 25.77 -5.70
CA ASP A 76 -19.55 26.73 -4.65
C ASP A 76 -18.04 26.68 -4.37
N VAL A 77 -17.50 25.47 -4.18
CA VAL A 77 -16.06 25.25 -3.98
C VAL A 77 -15.25 25.71 -5.19
N GLN A 78 -15.74 25.47 -6.41
CA GLN A 78 -15.08 25.92 -7.64
C GLN A 78 -15.03 27.45 -7.72
N GLU A 79 -16.12 28.13 -7.35
CA GLU A 79 -16.19 29.59 -7.34
C GLU A 79 -15.31 30.18 -6.22
N GLU A 80 -15.31 29.60 -5.02
CA GLU A 80 -14.41 29.96 -3.92
C GLU A 80 -12.93 29.82 -4.34
N TYR A 81 -12.58 28.72 -5.02
CA TYR A 81 -11.24 28.55 -5.58
C TYR A 81 -10.91 29.63 -6.59
N ARG A 82 -11.83 29.89 -7.53
CA ARG A 82 -11.65 30.87 -8.61
C ARG A 82 -11.41 32.28 -8.06
N LYS A 83 -12.15 32.67 -7.02
CA LYS A 83 -11.97 33.94 -6.31
C LYS A 83 -10.60 34.06 -5.65
N ARG A 84 -10.05 32.96 -5.14
CA ARG A 84 -8.75 32.92 -4.45
C ARG A 84 -7.54 32.77 -5.41
N ASN A 85 -7.77 32.44 -6.68
CA ASN A 85 -6.72 32.13 -7.66
C ASN A 85 -6.90 32.93 -8.97
N ASP A 86 -7.18 34.24 -8.87
CA ASP A 86 -7.24 35.17 -10.02
C ASP A 86 -8.13 34.72 -11.18
N GLY A 87 -9.27 34.08 -10.89
CA GLY A 87 -10.18 33.62 -11.93
C GLY A 87 -9.85 32.26 -12.54
N GLN A 88 -8.79 31.58 -12.08
CA GLN A 88 -8.37 30.28 -12.60
C GLN A 88 -9.23 29.13 -12.09
N ASP A 89 -9.48 28.17 -12.98
CA ASP A 89 -10.16 26.92 -12.62
C ASP A 89 -9.22 25.98 -11.86
N ASN A 90 -9.79 25.19 -10.96
CA ASN A 90 -9.03 24.13 -10.29
C ASN A 90 -8.62 23.03 -11.28
N LEU A 91 -7.54 22.34 -10.95
CA LEU A 91 -6.94 21.32 -11.82
C LEU A 91 -7.52 19.92 -11.63
N VAL A 92 -8.48 19.71 -10.71
CA VAL A 92 -9.03 18.38 -10.43
C VAL A 92 -9.83 17.88 -11.63
N ARG A 93 -9.56 16.65 -12.05
CA ARG A 93 -10.21 15.98 -13.17
C ARG A 93 -10.93 14.70 -12.73
N ALA A 94 -11.75 14.14 -13.61
CA ALA A 94 -12.54 12.93 -13.34
C ALA A 94 -11.66 11.71 -12.99
N ASN A 95 -10.48 11.60 -13.59
CA ASN A 95 -9.51 10.55 -13.28
C ASN A 95 -8.98 10.66 -11.83
N ASP A 96 -8.82 11.87 -11.30
CA ASP A 96 -8.37 12.08 -9.92
C ASP A 96 -9.44 11.63 -8.92
N VAL A 97 -10.70 11.95 -9.22
CA VAL A 97 -11.86 11.48 -8.45
C VAL A 97 -11.93 9.95 -8.48
N PHE A 98 -11.83 9.34 -9.67
CA PHE A 98 -11.86 7.88 -9.81
C PHE A 98 -10.73 7.23 -9.01
N PHE A 99 -9.51 7.72 -9.15
CA PHE A 99 -8.35 7.19 -8.43
C PHE A 99 -8.51 7.31 -6.90
N ALA A 100 -8.93 8.48 -6.41
CA ALA A 100 -9.12 8.72 -4.99
C ALA A 100 -10.16 7.77 -4.38
N VAL A 101 -11.34 7.67 -5.02
CA VAL A 101 -12.43 6.79 -4.56
C VAL A 101 -12.04 5.32 -4.69
N HIS A 102 -11.39 4.94 -5.79
CA HIS A 102 -10.90 3.58 -5.99
C HIS A 102 -9.94 3.15 -4.87
N ALA A 103 -8.94 3.99 -4.57
CA ALA A 103 -7.98 3.75 -3.51
C ALA A 103 -8.63 3.71 -2.12
N LEU A 104 -9.65 4.55 -1.86
CA LEU A 104 -10.44 4.50 -0.63
C LEU A 104 -11.18 3.16 -0.48
N VAL A 105 -11.85 2.71 -1.54
CA VAL A 105 -12.58 1.43 -1.54
C VAL A 105 -11.62 0.27 -1.25
N LEU A 106 -10.51 0.17 -1.98
CA LEU A 106 -9.54 -0.93 -1.79
C LEU A 106 -8.83 -0.88 -0.43
N SER A 107 -8.51 0.32 0.07
CA SER A 107 -7.96 0.49 1.43
C SER A 107 -8.97 0.06 2.49
N THR A 108 -10.25 0.39 2.30
CA THR A 108 -11.33 -0.02 3.20
C THR A 108 -11.56 -1.52 3.16
N LEU A 109 -11.49 -2.16 1.99
CA LEU A 109 -11.52 -3.62 1.89
C LEU A 109 -10.37 -4.27 2.66
N THR A 110 -9.16 -3.71 2.57
CA THR A 110 -8.00 -4.16 3.36
C THR A 110 -8.24 -3.99 4.85
N LEU A 111 -8.86 -2.89 5.29
CA LEU A 111 -9.27 -2.69 6.68
C LEU A 111 -10.31 -3.72 7.14
N LEU A 112 -11.33 -3.99 6.32
CA LEU A 112 -12.35 -5.01 6.61
C LEU A 112 -11.73 -6.40 6.78
N GLN A 113 -10.73 -6.76 5.96
CA GLN A 113 -10.00 -8.02 6.13
C GLN A 113 -9.38 -8.16 7.53
N THR A 114 -9.02 -7.06 8.20
CA THR A 114 -8.51 -7.10 9.59
C THR A 114 -9.57 -7.46 10.63
N HIS A 115 -10.86 -7.42 10.29
CA HIS A 115 -11.93 -7.84 11.18
C HIS A 115 -12.30 -9.32 10.99
N PHE A 116 -12.10 -9.85 9.78
CA PHE A 116 -12.51 -11.22 9.42
C PHE A 116 -11.37 -12.24 9.43
N TYR A 117 -10.12 -11.81 9.21
CA TYR A 117 -8.97 -12.71 9.07
C TYR A 117 -8.11 -12.76 10.32
N LYS A 118 -7.33 -13.84 10.43
CA LYS A 118 -6.44 -14.08 11.56
C LYS A 118 -5.46 -12.92 11.76
N ARG A 119 -5.25 -12.55 13.03
CA ARG A 119 -4.38 -11.47 13.50
C ARG A 119 -3.52 -11.94 14.67
N ASP A 120 -2.39 -11.29 14.88
CA ASP A 120 -1.60 -11.55 16.09
C ASP A 120 -2.35 -11.03 17.32
N GLN A 121 -2.29 -11.75 18.44
CA GLN A 121 -3.00 -11.38 19.67
C GLN A 121 -2.59 -9.99 20.21
N GLY A 122 -1.38 -9.53 19.88
CA GLY A 122 -0.86 -8.20 20.21
C GLY A 122 -1.07 -7.13 19.13
N GLN A 123 -1.60 -7.47 17.95
CA GLN A 123 -1.70 -6.56 16.81
C GLN A 123 -2.76 -5.48 17.07
N LYS A 124 -2.31 -4.28 17.42
CA LYS A 124 -3.16 -3.13 17.78
C LYS A 124 -2.69 -1.87 17.05
N VAL A 125 -3.60 -0.93 16.87
CA VAL A 125 -3.26 0.43 16.42
C VAL A 125 -2.48 1.13 17.54
N SER A 126 -1.33 1.70 17.21
CA SER A 126 -0.45 2.39 18.14
C SER A 126 -1.04 3.69 18.66
N SER A 127 -0.58 4.14 19.82
CA SER A 127 -1.04 5.40 20.42
C SER A 127 -0.76 6.62 19.53
N PRO A 128 0.42 6.77 18.88
CA PRO A 128 0.65 7.88 17.95
C PRO A 128 -0.37 7.92 16.81
N THR A 129 -0.70 6.77 16.21
CA THR A 129 -1.71 6.71 15.15
C THR A 129 -3.10 7.07 15.66
N LYS A 130 -3.50 6.61 16.85
CA LYS A 130 -4.78 7.00 17.47
C LYS A 130 -4.85 8.50 17.73
N VAL A 131 -3.79 9.09 18.26
CA VAL A 131 -3.69 10.53 18.51
C VAL A 131 -3.79 11.31 17.20
N LEU A 132 -3.10 10.87 16.15
CA LEU A 132 -3.18 11.50 14.84
C LEU A 132 -4.59 11.44 14.24
N ILE A 133 -5.26 10.27 14.33
CA ILE A 133 -6.64 10.11 13.89
C ILE A 133 -7.55 11.07 14.68
N PHE A 134 -7.39 11.13 16.00
CA PHE A 134 -8.17 12.03 16.85
C PHE A 134 -7.97 13.50 16.47
N ILE A 135 -6.72 13.97 16.35
CA ILE A 135 -6.40 15.34 15.96
C ILE A 135 -7.00 15.67 14.59
N THR A 136 -6.91 14.74 13.64
CA THR A 136 -7.49 14.90 12.30
C THR A 136 -9.00 15.07 12.35
N VAL A 137 -9.71 14.16 13.03
CA VAL A 137 -11.18 14.20 13.12
C VAL A 137 -11.64 15.44 13.89
N PHE A 138 -10.97 15.76 15.00
CA PHE A 138 -11.30 16.91 15.82
C PHE A 138 -11.03 18.23 15.09
N GLY A 139 -9.88 18.37 14.43
CA GLY A 139 -9.57 19.56 13.63
C GLY A 139 -10.51 19.71 12.45
N ALA A 140 -10.86 18.63 11.74
CA ALA A 140 -11.88 18.66 10.69
C ALA A 140 -13.24 19.12 11.23
N ALA A 141 -13.64 18.66 12.43
CA ALA A 141 -14.88 19.09 13.06
C ALA A 141 -14.88 20.58 13.43
N ILE A 142 -13.75 21.13 13.89
CA ILE A 142 -13.59 22.57 14.17
C ILE A 142 -13.73 23.38 12.87
N VAL A 143 -13.00 23.00 11.82
CA VAL A 143 -13.05 23.74 10.54
C VAL A 143 -14.44 23.62 9.91
N LEU A 144 -15.09 22.46 10.01
CA LEU A 144 -16.47 22.28 9.59
C LEU A 144 -17.42 23.19 10.37
N ALA A 145 -17.30 23.25 11.71
CA ALA A 145 -18.13 24.13 12.53
C ALA A 145 -17.94 25.62 12.16
N SER A 146 -16.70 26.04 11.91
CA SER A 146 -16.36 27.39 11.43
C SER A 146 -16.96 27.69 10.05
N THR A 147 -16.99 26.68 9.16
CA THR A 147 -17.60 26.80 7.84
C THR A 147 -19.12 26.95 7.97
N LEU A 148 -19.76 26.14 8.81
CA LEU A 148 -21.20 26.19 9.06
C LEU A 148 -21.64 27.48 9.78
N SER A 149 -20.77 28.10 10.57
CA SER A 149 -21.02 29.42 11.18
C SER A 149 -20.77 30.60 10.23
N GLY A 150 -20.33 30.34 8.99
CA GLY A 150 -19.99 31.37 8.01
C GLY A 150 -18.68 32.12 8.31
N SER A 151 -17.87 31.61 9.24
CA SER A 151 -16.56 32.19 9.58
C SER A 151 -15.43 31.67 8.69
N SER A 152 -15.67 30.60 7.94
CA SER A 152 -14.76 30.02 6.95
C SER A 152 -15.54 29.58 5.71
N GLU A 153 -14.84 29.39 4.60
CA GLU A 153 -15.42 28.89 3.34
C GLU A 153 -15.23 27.36 3.23
N TRP A 154 -15.99 26.71 2.34
CA TRP A 154 -15.89 25.25 2.16
C TRP A 154 -14.49 24.81 1.73
N ILE A 155 -13.84 25.61 0.89
CA ILE A 155 -12.48 25.39 0.43
C ILE A 155 -11.46 25.33 1.58
N ASP A 156 -11.69 26.00 2.72
CA ASP A 156 -10.79 25.93 3.89
C ASP A 156 -10.80 24.54 4.52
N LEU A 157 -11.98 23.92 4.63
CA LEU A 157 -12.11 22.53 5.06
C LEU A 157 -11.40 21.58 4.10
N LEU A 158 -11.54 21.80 2.80
CA LEU A 158 -10.90 20.95 1.79
C LEU A 158 -9.38 21.07 1.83
N TYR A 159 -8.85 22.29 1.96
CA TYR A 159 -7.41 22.50 2.13
C TYR A 159 -6.89 21.84 3.41
N TYR A 160 -7.60 21.95 4.53
CA TYR A 160 -7.26 21.23 5.75
C TYR A 160 -7.15 19.71 5.51
N LEU A 161 -8.17 19.10 4.89
CA LEU A 161 -8.15 17.67 4.55
C LEU A 161 -7.01 17.30 3.59
N SER A 162 -6.69 18.18 2.64
CA SER A 162 -5.59 17.97 1.68
C SER A 162 -4.22 17.92 2.38
N TYR A 163 -3.99 18.80 3.36
CA TYR A 163 -2.75 18.80 4.15
C TYR A 163 -2.65 17.56 5.04
N ILE A 164 -3.76 17.09 5.60
CA ILE A 164 -3.80 15.82 6.34
C ILE A 164 -3.42 14.65 5.44
N LYS A 165 -4.02 14.55 4.24
CA LYS A 165 -3.67 13.52 3.25
C LYS A 165 -2.19 13.58 2.90
N LEU A 166 -1.66 14.78 2.69
CA LEU A 166 -0.24 14.98 2.41
C LEU A 166 0.61 14.42 3.56
N GLY A 167 0.38 14.88 4.79
CA GLY A 167 1.12 14.43 5.98
C GLY A 167 1.06 12.92 6.20
N ILE A 168 -0.13 12.31 6.07
CA ILE A 168 -0.31 10.86 6.14
C ILE A 168 0.56 10.13 5.09
N SER A 169 0.64 10.68 3.88
CA SER A 169 1.44 10.07 2.80
C SER A 169 2.93 10.02 3.16
N PHE A 170 3.41 10.92 4.04
CA PHE A 170 4.79 10.90 4.53
C PHE A 170 5.07 9.86 5.61
N ILE A 171 4.10 9.59 6.47
CA ILE A 171 4.34 8.81 7.70
C ILE A 171 3.78 7.40 7.64
N LYS A 172 2.81 7.12 6.75
CA LYS A 172 2.02 5.87 6.78
C LYS A 172 2.88 4.62 6.65
N TYR A 173 4.02 4.70 5.95
CA TYR A 173 4.90 3.56 5.73
C TYR A 173 5.83 3.29 6.91
N CYS A 174 6.11 4.28 7.78
CA CYS A 174 7.01 4.12 8.93
C CYS A 174 6.61 2.96 9.86
N PRO A 175 5.33 2.81 10.26
CA PRO A 175 4.91 1.67 11.08
C PRO A 175 5.17 0.31 10.43
N GLN A 176 5.04 0.19 9.11
CA GLN A 176 5.29 -1.07 8.41
C GLN A 176 6.79 -1.35 8.32
N VAL A 177 7.62 -0.34 8.03
CA VAL A 177 9.08 -0.47 8.03
C VAL A 177 9.56 -0.95 9.41
N TYR A 178 9.05 -0.33 10.48
CA TYR A 178 9.38 -0.72 11.85
C TYR A 178 8.88 -2.14 12.17
N LEU A 179 7.68 -2.51 11.75
CA LEU A 179 7.14 -3.86 11.97
C LEU A 179 8.02 -4.92 11.30
N ASN A 180 8.41 -4.69 10.04
CA ASN A 180 9.31 -5.60 9.32
C ASN A 180 10.66 -5.73 10.03
N TYR A 181 11.20 -4.61 10.52
CA TYR A 181 12.42 -4.59 11.31
C TYR A 181 12.27 -5.36 12.62
N SER A 182 11.22 -5.09 13.40
CA SER A 182 11.00 -5.76 14.68
C SER A 182 10.74 -7.26 14.53
N ALA A 183 10.04 -7.66 13.47
CA ALA A 183 9.75 -9.07 13.16
C ALA A 183 10.93 -9.77 12.48
N GLN A 184 11.94 -9.03 12.01
CA GLN A 184 13.00 -9.50 11.11
C GLN A 184 12.42 -10.32 9.93
N SER A 185 11.27 -9.91 9.41
CA SER A 185 10.48 -10.64 8.43
C SER A 185 9.59 -9.68 7.65
N THR A 186 9.33 -10.02 6.39
CA THR A 186 8.35 -9.33 5.53
C THR A 186 7.17 -10.24 5.18
N VAL A 187 7.04 -11.40 5.83
CA VAL A 187 5.95 -12.35 5.57
C VAL A 187 4.61 -11.67 5.87
N GLY A 188 3.76 -11.59 4.85
CA GLY A 188 2.45 -10.94 4.93
C GLY A 188 2.39 -9.51 4.44
N TRP A 189 3.55 -8.89 4.18
CA TRP A 189 3.65 -7.64 3.44
C TRP A 189 3.88 -7.95 1.96
N SER A 190 2.94 -7.51 1.11
CA SER A 190 3.00 -7.85 -0.32
C SER A 190 4.10 -7.08 -1.04
N ILE A 191 5.19 -7.76 -1.40
CA ILE A 191 6.26 -7.15 -2.20
C ILE A 191 5.78 -6.73 -3.59
N HIS A 192 4.75 -7.40 -4.15
CA HIS A 192 4.19 -7.04 -5.45
C HIS A 192 3.49 -5.68 -5.41
N ASN A 193 2.88 -5.30 -4.28
CA ASN A 193 2.37 -3.94 -4.08
C ASN A 193 3.51 -2.92 -4.21
N ILE A 194 4.59 -3.14 -3.46
CA ILE A 194 5.78 -2.28 -3.46
C ILE A 194 6.42 -2.15 -4.84
N LEU A 195 6.56 -3.26 -5.58
CA LEU A 195 7.14 -3.22 -6.92
C LEU A 195 6.29 -2.42 -7.90
N LEU A 196 4.96 -2.50 -7.78
CA LEU A 196 4.03 -1.71 -8.60
C LEU A 196 4.04 -0.23 -8.20
N ASP A 197 4.10 0.09 -6.90
CA ASP A 197 4.24 1.46 -6.41
C ASP A 197 5.54 2.10 -6.91
N PHE A 198 6.66 1.38 -6.79
CA PHE A 198 7.97 1.79 -7.30
C PHE A 198 7.95 2.02 -8.81
N THR A 199 7.33 1.10 -9.55
CA THR A 199 7.19 1.21 -11.02
C THR A 199 6.37 2.45 -11.38
N GLY A 200 5.27 2.71 -10.68
CA GLY A 200 4.47 3.93 -10.85
C GLY A 200 5.27 5.20 -10.56
N GLY A 201 5.97 5.24 -9.43
CA GLY A 201 6.82 6.37 -9.04
C GLY A 201 7.95 6.63 -10.04
N ALA A 202 8.67 5.59 -10.45
CA ALA A 202 9.78 5.70 -11.38
C ALA A 202 9.33 6.17 -12.78
N LEU A 203 8.24 5.61 -13.30
CA LEU A 203 7.67 6.02 -14.59
C LEU A 203 7.10 7.45 -14.53
N SER A 204 6.50 7.86 -13.42
CA SER A 204 6.03 9.24 -13.22
C SER A 204 7.18 10.26 -13.26
N ILE A 205 8.29 9.99 -12.58
CA ILE A 205 9.49 10.84 -12.66
C ILE A 205 10.08 10.82 -14.07
N ALA A 206 10.14 9.65 -14.72
CA ALA A 206 10.63 9.53 -16.08
C ALA A 206 9.78 10.36 -17.08
N GLN A 207 8.46 10.37 -16.93
CA GLN A 207 7.56 11.22 -17.72
C GLN A 207 7.87 12.70 -17.50
N LEU A 208 8.01 13.14 -16.24
CA LEU A 208 8.32 14.54 -15.92
C LEU A 208 9.64 15.00 -16.54
N VAL A 209 10.68 14.15 -16.48
CA VAL A 209 11.98 14.45 -17.11
C VAL A 209 11.86 14.49 -18.63
N LEU A 210 11.10 13.56 -19.22
CA LEU A 210 10.86 13.54 -20.66
C LEU A 210 10.11 14.81 -21.12
N ASP A 211 9.04 15.18 -20.44
CA ASP A 211 8.24 16.36 -20.76
C ASP A 211 9.08 17.65 -20.66
N ALA A 212 9.85 17.80 -19.59
CA ALA A 212 10.78 18.93 -19.42
C ALA A 212 11.85 18.98 -20.53
N SER A 213 12.35 17.82 -20.96
CA SER A 213 13.33 17.73 -22.05
C SER A 213 12.73 18.11 -23.41
N ILE A 214 11.47 17.73 -23.66
CA ILE A 214 10.74 18.04 -24.90
C ILE A 214 10.37 19.52 -24.95
N SER A 215 9.84 20.07 -23.85
CA SER A 215 9.46 21.48 -23.74
C SER A 215 10.68 22.41 -23.67
N ARG A 216 11.89 21.86 -23.44
CA ARG A 216 13.10 22.60 -23.08
C ARG A 216 12.91 23.51 -21.86
N ASP A 217 11.92 23.20 -21.04
CA ASP A 217 11.55 23.94 -19.85
C ASP A 217 11.60 23.02 -18.63
N TRP A 218 12.66 23.19 -17.85
CA TRP A 218 12.90 22.46 -16.61
C TRP A 218 12.18 23.10 -15.42
N SER A 219 11.60 24.29 -15.60
CA SER A 219 10.91 25.00 -14.53
C SER A 219 9.73 24.19 -13.99
N GLY A 220 9.11 23.33 -14.82
CA GLY A 220 8.06 22.40 -14.40
C GLY A 220 8.50 21.33 -13.39
N ILE A 221 9.79 20.96 -13.36
CA ILE A 221 10.32 20.03 -12.34
C ILE A 221 10.55 20.75 -11.01
N SER A 222 11.05 21.99 -11.05
CA SER A 222 11.22 22.82 -9.84
C SER A 222 9.91 23.47 -9.35
N GLY A 223 8.92 23.61 -10.24
CA GLY A 223 7.67 24.34 -10.02
C GLY A 223 6.57 23.53 -9.36
N ASP A 224 6.69 22.20 -9.32
CA ASP A 224 5.78 21.30 -8.58
C ASP A 224 6.57 20.44 -7.57
N PRO A 225 7.10 21.06 -6.49
CA PRO A 225 7.87 20.36 -5.46
C PRO A 225 7.02 19.30 -4.74
N VAL A 226 5.70 19.39 -4.81
CA VAL A 226 4.78 18.43 -4.18
C VAL A 226 4.72 17.14 -4.98
N LYS A 227 4.53 17.20 -6.30
CA LYS A 227 4.49 16.00 -7.16
C LYS A 227 5.84 15.30 -7.23
N PHE A 228 6.94 16.07 -7.36
CA PHE A 228 8.29 15.53 -7.29
C PHE A 228 8.58 14.91 -5.91
N GLY A 229 8.22 15.60 -4.82
CA GLY A 229 8.41 15.13 -3.45
C GLY A 229 7.63 13.86 -3.12
N LEU A 230 6.39 13.75 -3.58
CA LEU A 230 5.56 12.55 -3.39
C LEU A 230 6.10 11.34 -4.15
N GLY A 231 6.53 11.52 -5.40
CA GLY A 231 7.15 10.45 -6.20
C GLY A 231 8.48 9.97 -5.61
N PHE A 232 9.34 10.91 -5.19
CA PHE A 232 10.59 10.61 -4.51
C PHE A 232 10.37 9.83 -3.20
N LEU A 233 9.40 10.25 -2.41
CA LEU A 233 9.13 9.62 -1.12
C LEU A 233 8.59 8.20 -1.26
N SER A 234 7.69 7.95 -2.21
CA SER A 234 7.22 6.61 -2.56
C SER A 234 8.40 5.71 -2.93
N ILE A 235 9.25 6.15 -3.86
CA ILE A 235 10.47 5.42 -4.25
C ILE A 235 11.39 5.15 -3.06
N ALA A 236 11.59 6.12 -2.16
CA ALA A 236 12.46 5.96 -1.01
C ALA A 236 11.96 4.86 -0.05
N PHE A 237 10.67 4.86 0.29
CA PHE A 237 10.09 3.78 1.11
C PHE A 237 10.09 2.44 0.39
N ASP A 238 9.84 2.43 -0.92
CA ASP A 238 9.87 1.20 -1.70
C ASP A 238 11.25 0.55 -1.71
N LEU A 239 12.32 1.35 -1.87
CA LEU A 239 13.69 0.87 -1.76
C LEU A 239 13.99 0.28 -0.38
N VAL A 240 13.46 0.87 0.69
CA VAL A 240 13.56 0.32 2.05
C VAL A 240 12.86 -1.04 2.13
N PHE A 241 11.62 -1.16 1.62
CA PHE A 241 10.88 -2.42 1.64
C PHE A 241 11.54 -3.49 0.76
N MET A 242 12.06 -3.12 -0.42
CA MET A 242 12.81 -4.01 -1.30
C MET A 242 14.09 -4.50 -0.61
N THR A 243 14.80 -3.62 0.09
CA THR A 243 15.98 -3.97 0.89
C THR A 243 15.62 -4.92 2.01
N GLN A 244 14.56 -4.63 2.77
CA GLN A 244 14.06 -5.54 3.82
C GLN A 244 13.68 -6.91 3.25
N HIS A 245 13.03 -6.96 2.09
CA HIS A 245 12.52 -8.20 1.52
C HIS A 245 13.58 -9.06 0.83
N TYR A 246 14.43 -8.47 -0.01
CA TYR A 246 15.38 -9.20 -0.86
C TYR A 246 16.78 -9.34 -0.27
N ILE A 247 17.18 -8.43 0.63
CA ILE A 247 18.53 -8.39 1.19
C ILE A 247 18.51 -8.85 2.65
N LEU A 248 17.79 -8.15 3.53
CA LEU A 248 17.87 -8.39 4.98
C LEU A 248 17.11 -9.65 5.42
N TYR A 249 15.89 -9.87 4.91
CA TYR A 249 14.99 -10.94 5.36
C TYR A 249 14.69 -11.97 4.27
N ARG A 250 15.70 -12.31 3.46
CA ARG A 250 15.61 -13.24 2.33
C ARG A 250 15.29 -14.68 2.76
N ASN A 251 15.94 -15.16 3.83
CA ASN A 251 15.80 -16.54 4.33
C ASN A 251 14.65 -16.65 5.33
N ARG A 252 13.46 -16.22 4.92
CA ARG A 252 12.24 -16.33 5.72
C ARG A 252 11.77 -17.77 5.72
N GLU A 253 11.69 -18.39 6.90
CA GLU A 253 10.93 -19.62 7.05
C GLU A 253 9.46 -19.25 7.19
N ASP A 254 8.64 -19.76 6.25
CA ASP A 254 7.18 -19.76 6.35
C ASP A 254 6.76 -20.70 7.49
N SER A 255 7.02 -20.33 8.75
CA SER A 255 6.39 -21.01 9.89
C SER A 255 4.93 -20.57 10.00
N TYR A 256 4.15 -20.94 8.99
CA TYR A 256 2.69 -20.91 9.03
C TYR A 256 2.20 -22.20 8.41
N ALA A 257 2.19 -23.26 9.20
CA ALA A 257 1.49 -24.48 8.85
C ALA A 257 0.03 -24.12 8.49
N PRO A 258 -0.49 -24.54 7.32
CA PRO A 258 -1.91 -24.43 7.05
C PRO A 258 -2.67 -25.19 8.15
N LEU A 259 -3.59 -24.50 8.82
CA LEU A 259 -4.43 -25.04 9.92
C LEU A 259 -5.24 -26.28 9.51
N SER A 260 -5.36 -26.58 8.21
CA SER A 260 -5.89 -27.85 7.72
C SER A 260 -5.08 -29.09 8.15
N MET A 261 -3.85 -28.90 8.65
CA MET A 261 -3.05 -29.97 9.27
C MET A 261 -3.24 -30.08 10.80
N VAL A 262 -3.97 -29.14 11.42
CA VAL A 262 -4.28 -29.15 12.87
C VAL A 262 -5.68 -29.71 13.09
N GLU A 263 -6.65 -29.39 12.24
CA GLU A 263 -8.02 -29.95 12.34
C GLU A 263 -8.08 -31.46 12.03
N SER A 264 -7.10 -32.03 11.33
CA SER A 264 -6.99 -33.49 11.14
C SER A 264 -6.33 -34.22 12.32
N GLN A 265 -5.81 -33.49 13.31
CA GLN A 265 -5.25 -34.05 14.55
C GLN A 265 -6.12 -33.82 15.78
N GLU A 266 -6.95 -32.78 15.83
CA GLU A 266 -7.85 -32.51 16.96
C GLU A 266 -8.99 -33.55 17.10
N ASP A 267 -9.40 -34.20 16.02
CA ASP A 267 -10.41 -35.27 16.08
C ASP A 267 -9.90 -36.58 16.70
N ARG A 268 -8.60 -36.71 17.02
CA ARG A 268 -8.07 -37.98 17.55
C ARG A 268 -7.77 -38.04 19.02
N HIS A 269 -7.28 -37.02 19.72
CA HIS A 269 -6.90 -37.20 21.13
C HIS A 269 -7.20 -35.95 21.97
N GLY A 270 -8.18 -36.09 22.87
CA GLY A 270 -8.33 -35.21 24.02
C GLY A 270 -7.13 -35.31 24.96
N GLU A 271 -6.86 -34.20 25.65
CA GLU A 271 -5.72 -33.95 26.55
C GLU A 271 -4.35 -33.77 25.88
N GLN A 272 -3.81 -32.55 25.86
CA GLN A 272 -2.88 -32.07 26.90
C GLN A 272 -2.41 -30.62 26.66
N LYS A 273 -2.15 -29.97 27.78
CA LYS A 273 -1.64 -28.60 28.03
C LYS A 273 -0.39 -28.21 27.24
N GLY A 274 -0.27 -26.90 27.02
CA GLY A 274 0.77 -26.24 26.24
C GLY A 274 2.21 -26.42 26.71
N LEU A 275 3.15 -26.14 25.81
CA LEU A 275 4.25 -25.22 26.08
C LEU A 275 4.91 -24.77 24.77
N LEU A 276 5.33 -23.51 24.81
CA LEU A 276 6.16 -22.77 23.87
C LEU A 276 7.45 -23.52 23.47
N LEU A 277 7.89 -23.19 22.26
CA LEU A 277 9.15 -23.57 21.62
C LEU A 277 10.34 -23.57 22.59
N PRO A 278 11.13 -24.65 22.64
CA PRO A 278 12.39 -24.63 23.33
C PRO A 278 13.51 -24.23 22.36
N ILE A 279 14.41 -23.40 22.86
CA ILE A 279 15.84 -23.69 22.76
C ILE A 279 16.02 -25.22 22.71
N HIS A 280 16.28 -25.84 21.56
CA HIS A 280 16.96 -27.14 21.49
C HIS A 280 17.34 -27.45 20.04
N ARG A 281 18.58 -27.03 19.74
CA ARG A 281 19.53 -27.71 18.88
C ARG A 281 19.37 -29.24 19.01
N ASN A 282 19.40 -29.95 17.87
CA ASN A 282 19.39 -31.42 17.67
C ASN A 282 18.04 -32.05 17.28
N TYR A 283 17.74 -32.04 15.98
CA TYR A 283 16.84 -33.05 15.39
C TYR A 283 17.33 -33.67 14.07
N ALA A 284 18.51 -33.27 13.58
CA ALA A 284 19.11 -33.87 12.38
C ALA A 284 20.05 -35.06 12.67
N SER A 285 20.38 -35.34 13.94
CA SER A 285 21.37 -36.37 14.30
C SER A 285 20.80 -37.73 14.70
N ILE A 286 19.49 -37.86 14.95
CA ILE A 286 18.91 -39.12 15.49
C ILE A 286 18.38 -40.05 14.37
N GLN A 287 18.13 -39.56 13.16
CA GLN A 287 17.68 -40.40 12.05
C GLN A 287 18.79 -41.26 11.40
N ARG A 288 20.05 -41.16 11.85
CA ARG A 288 21.12 -42.06 11.38
C ARG A 288 21.31 -43.33 12.22
N GLU A 289 20.68 -43.46 13.40
CA GLU A 289 20.95 -44.59 14.31
C GLU A 289 19.82 -45.60 14.51
N ALA A 290 18.58 -45.34 14.08
CA ALA A 290 17.51 -46.34 14.18
C ALA A 290 17.14 -46.89 12.79
N GLY A 291 17.87 -47.95 12.39
CA GLY A 291 17.57 -48.70 11.18
C GLY A 291 16.22 -49.41 11.26
N ALA A 292 15.24 -48.92 10.51
CA ALA A 292 14.13 -49.71 9.98
C ALA A 292 13.58 -48.98 8.76
N ARG A 293 13.69 -49.59 7.58
CA ARG A 293 13.01 -49.10 6.38
C ARG A 293 11.49 -49.25 6.59
N PRO A 294 10.66 -48.24 6.29
CA PRO A 294 9.21 -48.45 6.27
C PRO A 294 8.85 -49.39 5.12
N ALA A 295 7.96 -50.34 5.40
CA ALA A 295 7.45 -51.31 4.43
C ALA A 295 6.81 -50.61 3.23
N SER A 296 7.05 -51.15 2.02
CA SER A 296 6.49 -50.58 0.80
C SER A 296 5.06 -51.06 0.61
N MET A 297 4.28 -50.26 -0.13
CA MET A 297 2.87 -50.47 -0.48
C MET A 297 2.56 -51.77 -1.26
N LYS A 298 3.49 -52.71 -1.37
CA LYS A 298 3.31 -54.07 -1.90
C LYS A 298 3.06 -55.13 -0.82
N ASP A 299 3.31 -54.83 0.45
CA ASP A 299 3.22 -55.81 1.54
C ASP A 299 1.82 -55.90 2.18
N LEU A 300 0.84 -55.14 1.67
CA LEU A 300 -0.55 -55.09 2.17
C LEU A 300 -1.58 -55.83 1.31
N GLU A 301 -1.18 -56.46 0.19
CA GLU A 301 -2.10 -57.19 -0.70
C GLU A 301 -2.14 -58.72 -0.50
N LEU A 302 -1.39 -59.28 0.47
CA LEU A 302 -1.40 -60.71 0.77
C LEU A 302 -1.83 -60.95 2.21
N GLY A 303 -3.13 -60.91 2.46
CA GLY A 303 -3.68 -61.12 3.80
C GLY A 303 -5.18 -61.36 3.86
N SER A 304 -5.77 -61.98 2.84
CA SER A 304 -7.13 -62.53 2.93
C SER A 304 -7.13 -63.99 2.48
N GLY A 305 -7.13 -64.91 3.45
CA GLY A 305 -7.38 -66.32 3.18
C GLY A 305 -6.73 -67.26 4.20
N HIS A 306 -7.40 -67.47 5.34
CA HIS A 306 -7.88 -68.76 5.85
C HIS A 306 -8.30 -68.66 7.30
#